data_AF-A0A0S3S7T5-F1
#
_entry.id   AF-A0A0S3S7T5-F1
#
_cell.length_a   1.000
_cell.length_b   1.000
_cell.length_c   1.000
_cell.angle_alpha   90.00
_cell.angle_beta   90.00
_cell.angle_gamma   90.00
#
_symmetry.space_group_name_H-M   'P 1'
#
loop_
_entity.id
_entity.type
_entity.pdbx_description
1 polymer ?
#
loop_
_entity_poly.entity_id
_entity_poly.type
_entity_poly.pdbx_seq_one_letter_code
_entity_poly.pdbx_strand_id
1 'polypeptide(L)'
;MDIKGEEDVISLFRGWVLEGRWEFVVSKYRNESEFHKIRINESRGTALHFAVNDGKLELVNILVGAILNHEGREVVRDDSALRSTNERGDTPLHLAASRGFIGMCMCIIGENGERKDLIRVRNYEGETPLFRAVHTYQTEAFVYLHNVSKDLDDEHRDYDGDTILHRAIWGEFLDLAIMITHCYPQLVSARNKDGNTPLKVLASRPSSFKSGTDFSWTQNILYHFSGSTYTILLALWQTPTCTNNPDFQPRFSTTIITIHPKTIVATRRTKNV
;
A
#
# COMPACT_ATOMS: atom_id res chain seq x y z
N MET A 1 -7.04 42.21 15.37
CA MET A 1 -8.14 41.62 14.58
C MET A 1 -9.14 41.05 15.57
N ASP A 2 -10.43 41.25 15.33
CA ASP A 2 -11.50 40.82 16.24
C ASP A 2 -11.64 39.29 16.16
N ILE A 3 -11.44 38.59 17.27
CA ILE A 3 -11.42 37.12 17.37
C ILE A 3 -12.71 36.51 16.81
N LYS A 4 -13.83 37.25 16.95
CA LYS A 4 -15.13 36.85 16.44
C LYS A 4 -15.19 36.79 14.90
N GLY A 5 -14.51 37.71 14.21
CA GLY A 5 -14.47 37.73 12.76
C GLY A 5 -13.64 36.58 12.17
N GLU A 6 -12.59 36.16 12.88
CA GLU A 6 -11.74 35.03 12.46
C GLU A 6 -12.47 33.68 12.60
N GLU A 7 -13.21 33.50 13.70
CA GLU A 7 -14.04 32.31 13.92
C GLU A 7 -15.15 32.17 12.86
N ASP A 8 -15.77 33.30 12.48
CA ASP A 8 -16.79 33.34 11.42
C ASP A 8 -16.21 32.94 10.05
N VAL A 9 -14.99 33.37 9.72
CA VAL A 9 -14.32 33.02 8.44
C VAL A 9 -13.96 31.53 8.41
N ILE A 10 -13.47 30.96 9.51
CA ILE A 10 -13.17 29.53 9.61
C ILE A 10 -14.45 28.71 9.46
N SER A 11 -15.54 29.12 10.13
CA SER A 11 -16.84 28.47 10.02
C SER A 11 -17.36 28.47 8.58
N LEU A 12 -17.27 29.62 7.91
CA LEU A 12 -17.67 29.76 6.51
C LEU A 12 -16.83 28.88 5.58
N PHE A 13 -15.51 28.82 5.81
CA PHE A 13 -14.61 27.95 5.06
C PHE A 13 -14.95 26.47 5.23
N ARG A 14 -15.27 26.03 6.45
CA ARG A 14 -15.74 24.65 6.69
C ARG A 14 -17.01 24.36 5.90
N GLY A 15 -17.96 25.30 5.89
CA GLY A 15 -19.18 25.22 5.07
C GLY A 15 -18.89 25.05 3.58
N TRP A 16 -17.98 25.86 3.03
CA TRP A 16 -17.58 25.75 1.61
C TRP A 16 -17.01 24.37 1.25
N VAL A 17 -16.17 23.79 2.10
CA VAL A 17 -15.62 22.46 1.87
C VAL A 17 -16.72 21.40 1.88
N LEU A 18 -17.60 21.42 2.89
CA LEU A 18 -18.67 20.44 3.04
C LEU A 18 -19.73 20.52 1.93
N GLU A 19 -19.98 21.72 1.41
CA GLU A 19 -20.92 21.94 0.30
C GLU A 19 -20.26 21.78 -1.09
N GLY A 20 -18.94 21.60 -1.13
CA GLY A 20 -18.19 21.45 -2.38
C GLY A 20 -18.01 22.74 -3.19
N ARG A 21 -18.09 23.92 -2.55
CA ARG A 21 -17.83 25.24 -3.15
C ARG A 21 -16.32 25.53 -3.23
N TRP A 22 -15.62 24.76 -4.06
CA TRP A 22 -14.16 24.72 -4.12
C TRP A 22 -13.51 26.00 -4.64
N GLU A 23 -14.23 26.84 -5.37
CA GLU A 23 -13.74 28.14 -5.85
C GLU A 23 -13.29 29.04 -4.69
N PHE A 24 -14.08 29.09 -3.60
CA PHE A 24 -13.74 29.90 -2.42
C PHE A 24 -12.63 29.24 -1.61
N VAL A 25 -12.64 27.90 -1.50
CA VAL A 25 -11.61 27.13 -0.80
C VAL A 25 -10.24 27.33 -1.47
N VAL A 26 -10.18 27.20 -2.80
CA VAL A 26 -8.96 27.39 -3.59
C VAL A 26 -8.44 28.82 -3.46
N SER A 27 -9.32 29.82 -3.46
CA SER A 27 -8.93 31.21 -3.22
C SER A 27 -8.25 31.37 -1.86
N LYS A 28 -8.83 30.80 -0.79
CA LYS A 28 -8.22 30.81 0.56
C LYS A 28 -6.87 30.07 0.59
N TYR A 29 -6.79 28.87 0.02
CA TYR A 29 -5.53 28.11 -0.05
C TYR A 29 -4.40 28.86 -0.75
N ARG A 30 -4.70 29.61 -1.81
CA ARG A 30 -3.67 30.36 -2.56
C ARG A 30 -3.11 31.53 -1.76
N ASN A 31 -3.95 32.20 -0.98
CA ASN A 31 -3.59 33.46 -0.33
C ASN A 31 -3.12 33.28 1.12
N GLU A 32 -3.66 32.31 1.85
CA GLU A 32 -3.52 32.21 3.31
C GLU A 32 -3.14 30.77 3.72
N SER A 33 -1.90 30.58 4.18
CA SER A 33 -1.37 29.25 4.53
C SER A 33 -2.03 28.60 5.75
N GLU A 34 -2.63 29.39 6.63
CA GLU A 34 -3.35 28.91 7.82
C GLU A 34 -4.54 28.00 7.46
N PHE A 35 -5.14 28.19 6.28
CA PHE A 35 -6.28 27.39 5.81
C PHE A 35 -5.90 25.98 5.38
N HIS A 36 -4.61 25.70 5.16
CA HIS A 36 -4.16 24.39 4.69
C HIS A 36 -4.35 23.29 5.74
N LYS A 37 -4.39 23.67 7.02
CA LYS A 37 -4.46 22.74 8.17
C LYS A 37 -5.78 22.81 8.95
N ILE A 38 -6.73 23.64 8.52
CA ILE A 38 -8.03 23.75 9.19
C ILE A 38 -8.73 22.39 9.17
N ARG A 39 -9.12 21.92 10.35
CA ARG A 39 -9.97 20.74 10.53
C ARG A 39 -11.39 21.10 10.15
N ILE A 40 -11.95 20.34 9.21
CA ILE A 40 -13.26 20.64 8.62
C ILE A 40 -14.41 20.20 9.52
N ASN A 41 -14.35 18.98 10.06
CA ASN A 41 -15.38 18.42 10.94
C ASN A 41 -14.77 17.43 11.97
N GLU A 42 -15.61 16.61 12.59
CA GLU A 42 -15.23 15.59 13.58
C GLU A 42 -14.26 14.53 13.05
N SER A 43 -14.22 14.29 11.73
CA SER A 43 -13.20 13.44 11.10
C SER A 43 -11.80 14.08 11.12
N ARG A 44 -11.65 15.30 11.64
CA ARG A 44 -10.35 15.99 11.76
C ARG A 44 -9.57 16.15 10.44
N GLY A 45 -10.16 15.81 9.29
CA GLY A 45 -9.56 15.97 7.97
C GLY A 45 -9.49 17.44 7.54
N THR A 46 -8.48 17.76 6.74
CA THR A 46 -8.32 19.06 6.05
C THR A 46 -9.07 19.06 4.72
N ALA A 47 -9.23 20.23 4.07
CA ALA A 47 -9.89 20.29 2.76
C ALA A 47 -9.20 19.39 1.70
N LEU A 48 -7.88 19.18 1.80
CA LEU A 48 -7.16 18.24 0.95
C LEU A 48 -7.58 16.78 1.18
N HIS A 49 -7.90 16.37 2.42
CA HIS A 49 -8.44 15.03 2.67
C HIS A 49 -9.80 14.84 1.98
N PHE A 50 -10.67 15.85 2.02
CA PHE A 50 -11.96 15.81 1.34
C PHE A 50 -11.80 15.74 -0.18
N ALA A 51 -10.90 16.54 -0.75
CA ALA A 51 -10.61 16.52 -2.19
C ALA A 51 -10.11 15.13 -2.66
N VAL A 52 -9.24 14.48 -1.88
CA VAL A 52 -8.77 13.11 -2.15
C VAL A 52 -9.90 12.10 -1.98
N ASN A 53 -10.66 12.19 -0.89
CA ASN A 53 -11.79 11.29 -0.62
C ASN A 53 -12.84 11.33 -1.75
N ASP A 54 -13.09 12.50 -2.31
CA ASP A 54 -14.03 12.74 -3.40
C ASP A 54 -13.48 12.35 -4.79
N GLY A 55 -12.22 11.93 -4.92
CA GLY A 55 -11.64 11.55 -6.21
C GLY A 55 -11.38 12.72 -7.17
N LYS A 56 -11.33 13.97 -6.69
CA LYS A 56 -11.16 15.18 -7.52
C LYS A 56 -9.68 15.48 -7.81
N LEU A 57 -9.08 14.78 -8.78
CA LEU A 57 -7.66 14.91 -9.12
C LEU A 57 -7.21 16.36 -9.40
N GLU A 58 -7.93 17.10 -10.24
CA GLU A 58 -7.58 18.48 -10.59
C GLU A 58 -7.58 19.41 -9.37
N LEU A 59 -8.54 19.21 -8.46
CA LEU A 59 -8.61 19.95 -7.21
C LEU A 59 -7.44 19.60 -6.30
N VAL A 60 -7.10 18.31 -6.17
CA VAL A 60 -5.92 17.87 -5.42
C VAL A 60 -4.66 18.53 -5.97
N ASN A 61 -4.52 18.61 -7.29
CA ASN A 61 -3.39 19.29 -7.94
C ASN A 61 -3.30 20.78 -7.57
N ILE A 62 -4.44 21.48 -7.62
CA ILE A 62 -4.51 22.89 -7.22
C ILE A 62 -4.17 23.09 -5.74
N LEU A 63 -4.74 22.28 -4.84
CA LEU A 63 -4.53 22.42 -3.40
C LEU A 63 -3.09 22.06 -3.00
N VAL A 64 -2.52 20.97 -3.55
CA VAL A 64 -1.11 20.61 -3.35
C VAL A 64 -0.20 21.70 -3.88
N GLY A 65 -0.44 22.21 -5.10
CA GLY A 65 0.34 23.31 -5.67
C GLY A 65 0.30 24.58 -4.81
N ALA A 66 -0.86 24.91 -4.24
CA ALA A 66 -0.99 26.03 -3.32
C ALA A 66 -0.17 25.82 -2.03
N ILE A 67 -0.24 24.63 -1.42
CA ILE A 67 0.57 24.28 -0.25
C ILE A 67 2.07 24.43 -0.55
N LEU A 68 2.53 23.87 -1.66
CA LEU A 68 3.95 23.90 -2.04
C LEU A 68 4.45 25.30 -2.39
N ASN A 69 3.59 26.20 -2.87
CA ASN A 69 3.97 27.60 -3.09
C ASN A 69 4.22 28.36 -1.78
N HIS A 70 3.58 27.95 -0.68
CA HIS A 70 3.81 28.52 0.66
C HIS A 70 4.95 27.82 1.43
N GLU A 71 5.06 26.50 1.30
CA GLU A 71 5.99 25.69 2.11
C GLU A 71 7.34 25.38 1.42
N GLY A 72 7.41 25.48 0.09
CA GLY A 72 8.53 25.03 -0.74
C GLY A 72 8.27 23.65 -1.38
N ARG A 73 8.94 23.38 -2.51
CA ARG A 73 8.64 22.19 -3.36
C ARG A 73 9.46 20.94 -3.05
N GLU A 74 10.66 21.12 -2.52
CA GLU A 74 11.70 20.06 -2.49
C GLU A 74 11.78 19.30 -1.17
N VAL A 75 11.45 19.92 -0.04
CA VAL A 75 11.57 19.28 1.28
C VAL A 75 10.25 19.43 2.04
N VAL A 76 9.62 18.30 2.35
CA VAL A 76 8.44 18.28 3.22
C VAL A 76 8.91 18.52 4.65
N ARG A 77 8.57 19.69 5.20
CA ARG A 77 8.84 20.00 6.60
C ARG A 77 7.98 19.12 7.51
N ASP A 78 8.42 18.94 8.75
CA ASP A 78 7.67 18.12 9.70
C ASP A 78 6.25 18.65 9.95
N ASP A 79 6.10 19.97 9.92
CA ASP A 79 4.85 20.70 10.05
C ASP A 79 4.17 20.98 8.68
N SER A 80 4.50 20.25 7.61
CA SER A 80 3.82 20.45 6.32
C SER A 80 2.34 20.11 6.40
N ALA A 81 1.48 20.88 5.72
CA ALA A 81 0.07 20.55 5.56
C ALA A 81 -0.15 19.18 4.88
N LEU A 82 0.78 18.71 4.05
CA LEU A 82 0.73 17.37 3.43
C LEU A 82 0.91 16.23 4.45
N ARG A 83 1.45 16.52 5.64
CA ARG A 83 1.57 15.58 6.77
C ARG A 83 0.42 15.69 7.77
N SER A 84 -0.54 16.60 7.54
CA SER A 84 -1.74 16.67 8.38
C SER A 84 -2.50 15.36 8.33
N THR A 85 -3.07 14.95 9.46
CA THR A 85 -3.79 13.69 9.58
C THR A 85 -5.25 13.88 9.94
N ASN A 86 -6.11 13.00 9.46
CA ASN A 86 -7.51 12.89 9.88
C ASN A 86 -7.66 12.17 11.24
N GLU A 87 -8.88 11.75 11.57
CA GLU A 87 -9.25 11.06 12.81
C GLU A 87 -8.63 9.67 12.98
N ARG A 88 -8.18 9.06 11.88
CA ARG A 88 -7.48 7.76 11.86
C ARG A 88 -5.96 7.91 11.88
N GLY A 89 -5.46 9.14 11.87
CA GLY A 89 -4.04 9.39 11.64
C GLY A 89 -3.65 9.29 10.16
N ASP A 90 -4.60 9.09 9.25
CA ASP A 90 -4.32 9.00 7.82
C ASP A 90 -3.98 10.39 7.27
N THR A 91 -2.88 10.49 6.53
CA THR A 91 -2.58 11.65 5.68
C THR A 91 -3.38 11.59 4.37
N PRO A 92 -3.42 12.65 3.55
CA PRO A 92 -4.03 12.57 2.23
C PRO A 92 -3.43 11.47 1.34
N LEU A 93 -2.14 11.15 1.51
CA LEU A 93 -1.49 10.06 0.78
C LEU A 93 -2.01 8.68 1.21
N HIS A 94 -2.33 8.46 2.49
CA HIS A 94 -2.98 7.23 2.96
C HIS A 94 -4.35 7.04 2.29
N LEU A 95 -5.14 8.13 2.19
CA LEU A 95 -6.46 8.09 1.55
C LEU A 95 -6.37 7.81 0.05
N ALA A 96 -5.40 8.43 -0.65
CA ALA A 96 -5.16 8.19 -2.06
C ALA A 96 -4.71 6.74 -2.32
N ALA A 97 -3.77 6.25 -1.52
CA ALA A 97 -3.26 4.89 -1.62
C ALA A 97 -4.34 3.83 -1.35
N SER A 98 -5.13 4.01 -0.29
CA SER A 98 -6.22 3.08 0.06
C SER A 98 -7.35 3.03 -0.96
N ARG A 99 -7.50 4.06 -1.80
CA ARG A 99 -8.50 4.14 -2.88
C ARG A 99 -7.95 3.77 -4.26
N GLY A 100 -6.65 3.51 -4.37
CA GLY A 100 -6.04 3.23 -5.67
C GLY A 100 -5.86 4.46 -6.57
N PHE A 101 -5.93 5.67 -6.02
CA PHE A 101 -5.86 6.92 -6.80
C PHE A 101 -4.42 7.29 -7.15
N ILE A 102 -3.82 6.57 -8.10
CA ILE A 102 -2.41 6.72 -8.50
C ILE A 102 -2.07 8.16 -8.90
N GLY A 103 -2.92 8.81 -9.70
CA GLY A 103 -2.69 10.21 -10.10
C GLY A 103 -2.60 11.18 -8.92
N MET A 104 -3.37 10.91 -7.85
CA MET A 104 -3.28 11.69 -6.62
C MET A 104 -2.03 11.34 -5.81
N CYS A 105 -1.64 10.06 -5.77
CA CYS A 105 -0.37 9.66 -5.17
C CYS A 105 0.81 10.36 -5.86
N MET A 106 0.82 10.39 -7.21
CA MET A 106 1.81 11.11 -8.03
C MET A 106 1.80 12.60 -7.76
N CYS A 107 0.63 13.23 -7.69
CA CYS A 107 0.52 14.65 -7.36
C CYS A 107 1.09 14.97 -5.97
N ILE A 108 0.69 14.21 -4.94
CA ILE A 108 1.09 14.44 -3.56
C ILE A 108 2.59 14.19 -3.37
N ILE A 109 3.14 13.12 -3.94
CA ILE A 109 4.57 12.76 -3.85
C ILE A 109 5.43 13.65 -4.77
N GLY A 110 4.89 14.06 -5.90
CA GLY A 110 5.62 14.71 -6.99
C GLY A 110 6.11 13.70 -8.04
N GLU A 111 6.18 14.15 -9.29
CA GLU A 111 6.47 13.29 -10.45
C GLU A 111 7.82 12.58 -10.35
N ASN A 112 8.80 13.18 -9.67
CA ASN A 112 10.14 12.62 -9.50
C ASN A 112 10.40 12.10 -8.08
N GLY A 113 9.36 11.96 -7.24
CA GLY A 113 9.53 11.47 -5.88
C GLY A 113 10.06 12.52 -4.89
N GLU A 114 9.91 13.82 -5.19
CA GLU A 114 10.44 14.93 -4.38
C GLU A 114 9.97 14.87 -2.91
N ARG A 115 8.79 14.29 -2.67
CA ARG A 115 8.15 14.21 -1.35
C ARG A 115 7.90 12.76 -0.92
N LYS A 116 8.74 11.83 -1.37
CA LYS A 116 8.60 10.39 -1.06
C LYS A 116 8.64 10.05 0.44
N ASP A 117 9.22 10.91 1.28
CA ASP A 117 9.20 10.74 2.74
C ASP A 117 7.78 10.69 3.34
N LEU A 118 6.77 11.22 2.64
CA LEU A 118 5.36 11.08 3.02
C LEU A 118 4.91 9.61 3.11
N ILE A 119 5.60 8.69 2.43
CA ILE A 119 5.35 7.24 2.49
C ILE A 119 5.72 6.66 3.87
N ARG A 120 6.60 7.30 4.64
CA ARG A 120 7.02 6.81 5.97
C ARG A 120 6.09 7.23 7.10
N VAL A 121 5.13 8.13 6.84
CA VAL A 121 4.16 8.56 7.85
C VAL A 121 3.28 7.37 8.22
N ARG A 122 3.08 7.16 9.52
CA ARG A 122 2.25 6.08 10.05
C ARG A 122 0.96 6.64 10.64
N ASN A 123 -0.15 6.00 10.33
CA ASN A 123 -1.45 6.32 10.93
C ASN A 123 -1.55 5.78 12.37
N TYR A 124 -2.73 5.89 13.00
CA TYR A 124 -2.93 5.45 14.39
C TYR A 124 -2.91 3.93 14.57
N GLU A 125 -3.05 3.15 13.50
CA GLU A 125 -2.86 1.70 13.47
C GLU A 125 -1.41 1.32 13.14
N GLY A 126 -0.54 2.31 12.91
CA GLY A 126 0.86 2.11 12.56
C GLY A 126 1.05 1.81 11.07
N GLU A 127 0.01 1.90 10.25
CA GLU A 127 0.07 1.60 8.83
C GLU A 127 0.66 2.77 8.05
N THR A 128 1.49 2.49 7.05
CA THR A 128 1.96 3.48 6.06
C THR A 128 0.98 3.59 4.87
N PRO A 129 1.08 4.60 3.98
CA PRO A 129 0.26 4.63 2.77
C PRO A 129 0.42 3.39 1.90
N LEU A 130 1.64 2.83 1.81
CA LEU A 130 1.87 1.58 1.09
C LEU A 130 1.21 0.39 1.78
N PHE A 131 1.20 0.34 3.12
CA PHE A 131 0.44 -0.66 3.87
C PHE A 131 -1.07 -0.53 3.59
N ARG A 132 -1.61 0.69 3.60
CA ARG A 132 -3.02 0.95 3.29
C ARG A 132 -3.42 0.47 1.90
N ALA A 133 -2.57 0.64 0.89
CA ALA A 133 -2.81 0.10 -0.44
C ALA A 133 -2.96 -1.43 -0.41
N VAL A 134 -2.15 -2.14 0.38
CA VAL A 134 -2.27 -3.59 0.53
C VAL A 134 -3.52 -3.98 1.34
N HIS A 135 -3.78 -3.27 2.44
CA HIS A 135 -4.94 -3.50 3.29
C HIS A 135 -6.26 -3.42 2.53
N THR A 136 -6.36 -2.57 1.51
CA THR A 136 -7.55 -2.37 0.68
C THR A 136 -7.43 -2.93 -0.74
N TYR A 137 -6.45 -3.81 -1.00
CA TYR A 137 -6.26 -4.51 -2.28
C TYR A 137 -6.06 -3.61 -3.51
N GLN A 138 -5.31 -2.52 -3.36
CA GLN A 138 -5.00 -1.56 -4.42
C GLN A 138 -3.64 -1.89 -5.05
N THR A 139 -3.60 -2.95 -5.86
CA THR A 139 -2.40 -3.50 -6.48
C THR A 139 -1.58 -2.45 -7.24
N GLU A 140 -2.22 -1.62 -8.07
CA GLU A 140 -1.51 -0.62 -8.88
C GLU A 140 -0.91 0.51 -8.01
N ALA A 141 -1.64 0.95 -6.99
CA ALA A 141 -1.12 1.93 -6.03
C ALA A 141 0.03 1.35 -5.21
N PHE A 142 -0.04 0.08 -4.82
CA PHE A 142 1.08 -0.63 -4.19
C PHE A 142 2.31 -0.64 -5.12
N VAL A 143 2.16 -1.00 -6.39
CA VAL A 143 3.29 -1.05 -7.36
C VAL A 143 3.92 0.34 -7.53
N TYR A 144 3.09 1.38 -7.67
CA TYR A 144 3.57 2.75 -7.76
C TYR A 144 4.37 3.16 -6.50
N LEU A 145 3.77 2.99 -5.32
CA LEU A 145 4.39 3.38 -4.05
C LEU A 145 5.67 2.58 -3.78
N HIS A 146 5.67 1.27 -4.06
CA HIS A 146 6.84 0.41 -3.95
C HIS A 146 7.99 0.91 -4.83
N ASN A 147 7.70 1.28 -6.08
CA ASN A 147 8.72 1.78 -7.00
C ASN A 147 9.34 3.10 -6.54
N VAL A 148 8.53 4.00 -5.95
CA VAL A 148 9.01 5.28 -5.41
C VAL A 148 9.77 5.09 -4.10
N SER A 149 9.45 4.06 -3.31
CA SER A 149 10.01 3.84 -1.97
C SER A 149 11.16 2.83 -1.92
N LYS A 150 11.78 2.46 -3.05
CA LYS A 150 12.83 1.40 -3.09
C LYS A 150 14.03 1.66 -2.20
N ASP A 151 14.36 2.93 -1.98
CA ASP A 151 15.48 3.38 -1.16
C ASP A 151 15.05 3.84 0.24
N LEU A 152 13.76 3.72 0.57
CA LEU A 152 13.25 4.00 1.91
C LEU A 152 13.34 2.74 2.77
N ASP A 153 14.00 2.87 3.91
CA ASP A 153 14.02 1.82 4.93
C ASP A 153 12.73 1.87 5.75
N ASP A 154 11.90 0.82 5.62
CA ASP A 154 10.67 0.60 6.36
C ASP A 154 10.46 -0.90 6.61
N GLU A 155 9.96 -1.25 7.79
CA GLU A 155 9.70 -2.65 8.16
C GLU A 155 8.42 -3.22 7.54
N HIS A 156 7.59 -2.36 6.92
CA HIS A 156 6.32 -2.72 6.29
C HIS A 156 5.34 -3.44 7.23
N ARG A 157 5.31 -3.01 8.50
CA ARG A 157 4.48 -3.57 9.57
C ARG A 157 3.54 -2.56 10.16
N ASP A 158 2.40 -2.99 10.70
CA ASP A 158 1.53 -2.16 11.54
C ASP A 158 1.91 -2.26 13.03
N TYR A 159 1.10 -1.66 13.91
CA TYR A 159 1.33 -1.77 15.35
C TYR A 159 1.00 -3.14 15.94
N ASP A 160 0.30 -4.04 15.25
CA ASP A 160 0.14 -5.44 15.67
C ASP A 160 1.33 -6.32 15.21
N GLY A 161 2.28 -5.70 14.51
CA GLY A 161 3.46 -6.37 13.96
C GLY A 161 3.15 -7.20 12.72
N ASP A 162 1.91 -7.17 12.23
CA ASP A 162 1.54 -7.78 10.97
C ASP A 162 2.25 -7.02 9.85
N THR A 163 2.92 -7.78 8.97
CA THR A 163 3.51 -7.19 7.77
C THR A 163 2.46 -7.01 6.69
N ILE A 164 2.76 -6.23 5.65
CA ILE A 164 1.93 -6.18 4.44
C ILE A 164 1.65 -7.58 3.85
N LEU A 165 2.55 -8.56 4.02
CA LEU A 165 2.32 -9.93 3.58
C LEU A 165 1.31 -10.67 4.48
N HIS A 166 1.38 -10.48 5.81
CA HIS A 166 0.33 -10.98 6.72
C HIS A 166 -1.02 -10.42 6.32
N ARG A 167 -1.09 -9.10 6.07
CA ARG A 167 -2.32 -8.41 5.69
C ARG A 167 -2.89 -8.86 4.34
N ALA A 168 -2.05 -8.99 3.31
CA ALA A 168 -2.47 -9.50 2.01
C ALA A 168 -3.02 -10.93 2.11
N ILE A 169 -2.33 -11.78 2.87
CA ILE A 169 -2.80 -13.15 3.14
C ILE A 169 -4.11 -13.10 3.89
N TRP A 170 -4.26 -12.26 4.93
CA TRP A 170 -5.49 -12.06 5.70
C TRP A 170 -6.66 -11.48 4.88
N GLY A 171 -6.37 -10.76 3.80
CA GLY A 171 -7.36 -10.31 2.83
C GLY A 171 -7.75 -11.35 1.77
N GLU A 172 -7.06 -12.50 1.67
CA GLU A 172 -7.14 -13.44 0.53
C GLU A 172 -6.67 -12.85 -0.81
N PHE A 173 -5.84 -11.82 -0.77
CA PHE A 173 -5.27 -11.15 -1.94
C PHE A 173 -4.04 -11.94 -2.44
N LEU A 174 -4.24 -13.16 -2.93
CA LEU A 174 -3.15 -14.12 -3.19
C LEU A 174 -2.18 -13.64 -4.28
N ASP A 175 -2.67 -13.01 -5.32
CA ASP A 175 -1.88 -12.40 -6.39
C ASP A 175 -1.00 -11.26 -5.85
N LEU A 176 -1.56 -10.38 -5.04
CA LEU A 176 -0.83 -9.32 -4.34
C LEU A 176 0.18 -9.90 -3.33
N ALA A 177 -0.18 -10.96 -2.61
CA ALA A 177 0.72 -11.65 -1.69
C ALA A 177 1.92 -12.30 -2.41
N ILE A 178 1.70 -12.88 -3.59
CA ILE A 178 2.78 -13.40 -4.45
C ILE A 178 3.69 -12.26 -4.88
N MET A 179 3.12 -11.15 -5.36
CA MET A 179 3.90 -9.97 -5.76
C MET A 179 4.71 -9.40 -4.58
N ILE A 180 4.12 -9.27 -3.39
CA ILE A 180 4.80 -8.84 -2.16
C ILE A 180 5.95 -9.79 -1.82
N THR A 181 5.78 -11.10 -2.00
CA THR A 181 6.84 -12.10 -1.73
C THR A 181 8.03 -11.91 -2.67
N HIS A 182 7.79 -11.48 -3.92
CA HIS A 182 8.86 -11.15 -4.86
C HIS A 182 9.54 -9.82 -4.54
N CYS A 183 8.78 -8.79 -4.17
CA CYS A 183 9.30 -7.47 -3.82
C CYS A 183 10.03 -7.45 -2.47
N TYR A 184 9.57 -8.25 -1.50
CA TYR A 184 10.01 -8.24 -0.11
C TYR A 184 10.19 -9.67 0.44
N PRO A 185 11.16 -10.45 -0.07
CA PRO A 185 11.35 -11.85 0.31
C PRO A 185 11.62 -12.06 1.80
N GLN A 186 12.18 -11.06 2.50
CA GLN A 186 12.42 -11.09 3.93
C GLN A 186 11.14 -11.19 4.78
N LEU A 187 9.98 -10.79 4.24
CA LEU A 187 8.72 -10.80 4.98
C LEU A 187 8.16 -12.22 5.16
N VAL A 188 8.58 -13.21 4.38
CA VAL A 188 8.08 -14.60 4.44
C VAL A 188 8.36 -15.24 5.81
N SER A 189 9.46 -14.87 6.45
CA SER A 189 9.86 -15.36 7.78
C SER A 189 9.53 -14.40 8.93
N ALA A 190 8.95 -13.24 8.62
CA ALA A 190 8.57 -12.26 9.64
C ALA A 190 7.56 -12.86 10.62
N ARG A 191 7.67 -12.48 11.90
CA ARG A 191 6.68 -12.82 12.91
C ARG A 191 5.94 -11.56 13.36
N ASN A 192 4.62 -11.64 13.43
CA ASN A 192 3.79 -10.63 14.08
C ASN A 192 3.88 -10.72 15.61
N LYS A 193 3.15 -9.87 16.35
CA LYS A 193 3.18 -9.88 17.83
C LYS A 193 2.65 -11.19 18.45
N ASP A 194 1.79 -11.91 17.75
CA ASP A 194 1.32 -13.24 18.16
C ASP A 194 2.35 -14.36 17.88
N GLY A 195 3.49 -14.01 17.27
CA GLY A 195 4.52 -14.96 16.87
C GLY A 195 4.19 -15.75 15.60
N ASN A 196 3.10 -15.41 14.91
CA ASN A 196 2.69 -16.05 13.68
C ASN A 196 3.52 -15.54 12.50
N THR A 197 3.90 -16.45 11.59
CA THR A 197 4.46 -16.09 10.28
C THR A 197 3.35 -15.98 9.24
N PRO A 198 3.59 -15.35 8.06
CA PRO A 198 2.59 -15.30 7.01
C PRO A 198 2.10 -16.69 6.58
N LEU A 199 3.00 -17.68 6.56
CA LEU A 199 2.65 -19.08 6.28
C LEU A 199 1.73 -19.67 7.36
N LYS A 200 1.94 -19.32 8.64
CA LYS A 200 1.07 -19.78 9.73
C LYS A 200 -0.31 -19.15 9.63
N VAL A 201 -0.39 -17.86 9.30
CA VAL A 201 -1.66 -17.17 9.05
C VAL A 201 -2.39 -17.79 7.86
N LEU A 202 -1.70 -18.05 6.75
CA LEU A 202 -2.28 -18.75 5.59
C LEU A 202 -2.83 -20.14 5.98
N ALA A 203 -2.08 -20.90 6.79
CA ALA A 203 -2.48 -22.22 7.25
C ALA A 203 -3.74 -22.20 8.15
N SER A 204 -3.99 -21.10 8.86
CA SER A 204 -5.18 -20.94 9.71
C SER A 204 -6.46 -20.58 8.95
N ARG A 205 -6.41 -20.47 7.62
CA ARG A 205 -7.57 -20.11 6.79
C ARG A 205 -8.29 -21.34 6.23
N PRO A 206 -9.55 -21.60 6.63
CA PRO A 206 -10.33 -22.72 6.08
C PRO A 206 -10.59 -22.58 4.57
N SER A 207 -10.71 -21.34 4.07
CA SER A 207 -10.93 -21.02 2.65
C SER A 207 -9.74 -21.33 1.76
N SER A 208 -8.52 -21.36 2.31
CA SER A 208 -7.28 -21.61 1.56
C SER A 208 -7.01 -23.09 1.28
N PHE A 209 -7.78 -24.01 1.88
CA PHE A 209 -7.64 -25.45 1.66
C PHE A 209 -8.99 -26.10 1.33
N LYS A 210 -9.03 -26.88 0.23
CA LYS A 210 -10.22 -27.64 -0.23
C LYS A 210 -10.82 -28.60 0.81
N SER A 211 -10.15 -28.81 1.95
CA SER A 211 -10.61 -29.68 3.04
C SER A 211 -11.57 -29.01 4.03
N GLY A 212 -11.85 -27.71 3.89
CA GLY A 212 -12.70 -26.93 4.80
C GLY A 212 -14.11 -26.58 4.27
N THR A 213 -14.51 -27.09 3.10
CA THR A 213 -15.82 -26.87 2.49
C THR A 213 -16.50 -28.21 2.22
N ASP A 214 -17.67 -28.45 2.82
CA ASP A 214 -18.51 -29.62 2.53
C ASP A 214 -19.10 -29.48 1.12
N PHE A 215 -18.34 -29.90 0.12
CA PHE A 215 -18.84 -29.98 -1.25
C PHE A 215 -19.79 -31.19 -1.38
N SER A 216 -21.00 -30.93 -1.88
CA SER A 216 -21.86 -31.98 -2.42
C SER A 216 -21.16 -32.67 -3.60
N TRP A 217 -21.36 -33.99 -3.76
CA TRP A 217 -20.70 -34.81 -4.77
C TRP A 217 -20.81 -34.24 -6.20
N THR A 218 -21.90 -33.54 -6.53
CA THR A 218 -22.11 -32.90 -7.84
C THR A 218 -21.21 -31.67 -8.08
N GLN A 219 -20.82 -30.97 -7.01
CA GLN A 219 -19.86 -29.86 -7.08
C GLN A 219 -18.42 -30.36 -7.27
N ASN A 220 -18.12 -31.58 -6.79
CA ASN A 220 -16.84 -32.24 -7.02
C ASN A 220 -16.63 -32.65 -8.50
N ILE A 221 -17.71 -33.00 -9.20
CA ILE A 221 -17.66 -33.39 -10.62
C ILE A 221 -17.39 -32.17 -11.51
N LEU A 222 -18.08 -31.04 -11.27
CA LEU A 222 -17.83 -29.78 -11.99
C LEU A 222 -16.38 -29.29 -11.84
N TYR A 223 -15.79 -29.48 -10.65
CA TYR A 223 -14.40 -29.12 -10.35
C TYR A 223 -13.36 -29.97 -11.11
N HIS A 224 -13.67 -31.24 -11.39
CA HIS A 224 -12.77 -32.10 -12.17
C HIS A 224 -12.82 -31.83 -13.68
N PHE A 225 -13.92 -31.26 -14.18
CA PHE A 225 -14.09 -30.96 -15.60
C PHE A 225 -13.62 -29.56 -16.02
N SER A 226 -13.55 -28.58 -15.11
CA SER A 226 -12.95 -27.26 -15.39
C SER A 226 -11.44 -27.21 -15.16
N GLY A 227 -10.80 -28.35 -14.91
CA GLY A 227 -9.37 -28.51 -14.73
C GLY A 227 -8.55 -28.16 -15.97
N SER A 228 -8.35 -26.87 -16.23
CA SER A 228 -7.16 -26.40 -16.94
C SER A 228 -6.05 -26.26 -15.92
N THR A 229 -5.12 -27.20 -16.02
CA THR A 229 -3.85 -27.28 -15.30
C THR A 229 -3.06 -25.97 -15.38
N TYR A 230 -2.92 -25.24 -14.27
CA TYR A 230 -1.83 -24.27 -14.13
C TYR A 230 -0.55 -25.02 -13.82
N THR A 231 0.17 -25.39 -14.86
CA THR A 231 1.57 -25.83 -14.75
C THR A 231 2.39 -24.58 -14.41
N ILE A 232 2.72 -24.36 -13.13
CA ILE A 232 3.63 -23.29 -12.71
C ILE A 232 5.04 -23.71 -13.14
N LEU A 233 5.47 -23.24 -14.30
CA LEU A 233 6.89 -23.25 -14.68
C LEU A 233 7.59 -22.13 -13.91
N LEU A 234 8.32 -22.49 -12.85
CA LEU A 234 9.38 -21.65 -12.30
C LEU A 234 10.52 -21.57 -13.33
N ALA A 235 10.39 -20.68 -14.31
CA ALA A 235 11.53 -20.26 -15.10
C ALA A 235 12.36 -19.29 -14.25
N LEU A 236 13.42 -19.80 -13.62
CA LEU A 236 14.49 -18.98 -13.07
C LEU A 236 15.14 -18.21 -14.23
N TRP A 237 14.75 -16.95 -14.45
CA TRP A 237 15.63 -16.02 -15.14
C TRP A 237 16.64 -15.52 -14.11
N GLN A 238 17.82 -16.14 -14.08
CA GLN A 238 18.98 -15.52 -13.45
C GLN A 238 19.54 -14.45 -14.39
N THR A 239 19.71 -13.25 -13.88
CA THR A 239 20.51 -12.21 -14.52
C THR A 239 21.99 -12.63 -14.55
N PRO A 240 22.75 -12.30 -15.60
CA PRO A 240 24.15 -12.66 -15.68
C PRO A 240 24.97 -11.81 -14.69
N THR A 241 25.58 -12.44 -13.69
CA THR A 241 26.70 -11.87 -12.96
C THR A 241 27.97 -12.07 -13.79
N CYS A 242 28.60 -10.97 -14.18
CA CYS A 242 29.91 -10.99 -14.84
C CYS A 242 30.98 -11.50 -13.87
N THR A 243 31.43 -12.74 -14.02
CA THR A 243 32.74 -13.17 -13.53
C THR A 243 33.46 -13.96 -14.62
N ASN A 244 34.54 -13.35 -15.14
CA ASN A 244 35.44 -13.97 -16.11
C ASN A 244 36.26 -15.06 -15.40
N ASN A 245 35.80 -16.32 -15.47
CA ASN A 245 36.63 -17.47 -15.14
C ASN A 245 36.30 -18.65 -16.07
N PRO A 246 37.19 -19.05 -16.99
CA PRO A 246 36.87 -20.01 -18.05
C PRO A 246 36.76 -21.48 -17.62
N ASP A 247 37.03 -21.83 -16.35
CA ASP A 247 37.03 -23.24 -15.89
C ASP A 247 35.89 -23.62 -14.92
N PHE A 248 34.86 -22.79 -14.74
CA PHE A 248 33.75 -23.12 -13.84
C PHE A 248 32.61 -23.85 -14.58
N GLN A 249 32.50 -25.17 -14.41
CA GLN A 249 31.30 -25.91 -14.84
C GLN A 249 30.15 -25.68 -13.84
N PRO A 250 29.01 -25.07 -14.24
CA PRO A 250 27.89 -24.87 -13.34
C PRO A 250 27.20 -26.20 -13.03
N ARG A 251 27.19 -26.61 -11.75
CA ARG A 251 26.33 -27.70 -11.27
C ARG A 251 24.91 -27.15 -11.08
N PHE A 252 24.00 -27.51 -11.98
CA PHE A 252 22.59 -27.15 -11.91
C PHE A 252 21.87 -28.00 -10.86
N SER A 253 21.34 -27.38 -9.81
CA SER A 253 20.42 -28.00 -8.88
C SER A 253 19.03 -27.37 -9.03
N THR A 254 18.17 -28.02 -9.83
CA THR A 254 16.77 -27.64 -9.95
C THR A 254 15.98 -28.25 -8.79
N THR A 255 15.51 -27.43 -7.85
CA THR A 255 14.53 -27.86 -6.84
C THR A 255 13.13 -27.58 -7.39
N ILE A 256 12.41 -28.62 -7.80
CA ILE A 256 10.99 -28.53 -8.18
C ILE A 256 10.17 -28.79 -6.92
N ILE A 257 9.41 -27.80 -6.45
CA ILE A 257 8.43 -27.99 -5.38
C ILE A 257 7.09 -28.27 -6.05
N THR A 258 6.72 -29.55 -6.14
CA THR A 258 5.39 -29.96 -6.62
C THR A 258 4.45 -30.00 -5.43
N ILE A 259 3.49 -29.08 -5.37
CA ILE A 259 2.45 -29.09 -4.33
C ILE A 259 1.31 -29.99 -4.83
N HIS A 260 1.27 -31.24 -4.34
CA HIS A 260 0.14 -32.13 -4.57
C HIS A 260 -0.95 -31.91 -3.51
N PRO A 261 -2.26 -32.02 -3.86
CA PRO A 261 -3.37 -31.69 -2.95
C PRO A 261 -3.52 -32.59 -1.71
N LYS A 262 -2.63 -33.56 -1.48
CA LYS A 262 -2.77 -34.51 -0.37
C LYS A 262 -1.50 -34.82 0.43
N THR A 263 -0.33 -34.26 0.12
CA THR A 263 0.86 -34.47 0.96
C THR A 263 1.94 -33.43 0.65
N ILE A 264 2.38 -32.66 1.65
CA ILE A 264 3.63 -31.89 1.54
C ILE A 264 4.76 -32.90 1.77
N VAL A 265 5.38 -33.38 0.70
CA VAL A 265 6.62 -34.16 0.79
C VAL A 265 7.71 -33.38 0.06
N ALA A 266 8.60 -32.75 0.82
CA ALA A 266 9.83 -32.19 0.26
C ALA A 266 10.81 -33.34 -0.01
N THR A 267 11.03 -33.67 -1.29
CA THR A 267 12.11 -34.59 -1.67
C THR A 267 13.26 -33.82 -2.27
N ARG A 268 14.38 -33.78 -1.53
CA ARG A 268 15.66 -33.26 -2.02
C ARG A 268 16.32 -34.34 -2.88
N ARG A 269 16.44 -34.11 -4.19
CA ARG A 269 17.18 -35.01 -5.08
C ARG A 269 18.54 -34.41 -5.41
N THR A 270 19.56 -34.77 -4.64
CA THR A 270 20.95 -34.50 -5.00
C THR A 270 21.36 -35.50 -6.09
N LYS A 271 21.54 -35.03 -7.33
CA LYS A 271 22.30 -35.82 -8.31
C LYS A 271 23.78 -35.51 -8.08
N ASN A 272 24.51 -36.49 -7.57
CA ASN A 272 25.95 -36.52 -7.71
C ASN A 272 26.25 -36.84 -9.18
N VAL A 273 26.87 -35.90 -9.88
CA VAL A 273 27.74 -36.20 -11.03
C VAL A 273 29.13 -36.42 -10.46
#